data_AF-A0A5B7YAV9-F1
#
_entry.id   AF-A0A5B7YAV9-F1
#
_cell.length_a   1.000
_cell.length_b   1.000
_cell.length_c   1.000
_cell.angle_alpha   90.00
_cell.angle_beta   90.00
_cell.angle_gamma   90.00
#
_symmetry.space_group_name_H-M   'P 1'
#
loop_
_entity.id
_entity.type
_entity.pdbx_description
1 polymer ?
#
loop_
_entity_poly.entity_id
_entity_poly.type
_entity_poly.pdbx_seq_one_letter_code
_entity_poly.pdbx_strand_id
1 'polypeptide(L)'
;MALTQMQIIQSLGEAMSWFERELAWGVPPTELRHLIGRIGELYAALISNGQMATEVNQKGYDVVGADGEKISVKTTAMMNSSGHIAFNLNTLNIVDKILILRINTAEMQIETLLFDKTENVIDLMNCTDDKRGKACISLSKLVTSVIPKSDVVAIKTVSKGNYIVKELENGTIEVYDKGKLVSPSKPVLRDLAEQLRISILNSNGNPYNTRQLGSLVIKTIEQNNQTLT
;
A
#
# COMPACT_ATOMS: atom_id res chain seq x y z
N MET A 1 1.43 11.54 27.11
CA MET A 1 0.00 11.86 26.86
C MET A 1 -0.44 11.07 25.65
N ALA A 2 -1.63 10.47 25.68
CA ALA A 2 -2.18 9.78 24.51
C ALA A 2 -2.49 10.78 23.39
N LEU A 3 -2.28 10.40 22.13
CA LEU A 3 -2.60 11.22 20.98
C LEU A 3 -4.09 11.09 20.65
N THR A 4 -4.74 12.17 20.26
CA THR A 4 -6.10 12.07 19.71
C THR A 4 -6.06 11.40 18.34
N GLN A 5 -7.17 10.83 17.89
CA GLN A 5 -7.27 10.27 16.54
C GLN A 5 -6.94 11.31 15.46
N MET A 6 -7.33 12.58 15.68
CA MET A 6 -6.98 13.69 14.79
C MET A 6 -5.46 13.89 14.70
N GLN A 7 -4.75 13.83 15.84
CA GLN A 7 -3.30 13.94 15.87
C GLN A 7 -2.61 12.74 15.20
N ILE A 8 -3.16 11.53 15.33
CA ILE A 8 -2.66 10.35 14.61
C ILE A 8 -2.81 10.53 13.11
N ILE A 9 -3.98 10.98 12.63
CA ILE A 9 -4.24 11.25 11.21
C ILE A 9 -3.27 12.32 10.67
N GLN A 10 -3.11 13.43 11.39
CA GLN A 10 -2.18 14.49 11.01
C GLN A 10 -0.73 13.98 10.96
N SER A 11 -0.28 13.26 11.99
CA SER A 11 1.06 12.68 12.05
C SER A 11 1.31 11.69 10.91
N LEU A 12 0.32 10.88 10.55
CA LEU A 12 0.41 9.95 9.42
C LEU A 12 0.53 10.73 8.10
N GLY A 13 -0.28 11.77 7.90
CA GLY A 13 -0.21 12.63 6.71
C GLY A 13 1.15 13.33 6.57
N GLU A 14 1.70 13.85 7.66
CA GLU A 14 3.04 14.45 7.70
C GLU A 14 4.14 13.44 7.37
N ALA A 15 4.08 12.24 7.97
CA ALA A 15 5.04 11.17 7.71
C ALA A 15 5.00 10.70 6.25
N MET A 16 3.81 10.56 5.67
CA MET A 16 3.62 10.24 4.25
C MET A 16 4.16 11.35 3.34
N SER A 17 3.96 12.61 3.69
CA SER A 17 4.46 13.77 2.93
C SER A 17 5.99 13.88 2.98
N TRP A 18 6.61 13.54 4.11
CA TRP A 18 8.06 13.42 4.20
C TRP A 18 8.59 12.25 3.37
N PHE A 19 7.93 11.09 3.45
CA PHE A 19 8.30 9.91 2.68
C PHE A 19 8.26 10.18 1.17
N GLU A 20 7.21 10.85 0.68
CA GLU A 20 7.12 11.26 -0.72
C GLU A 20 8.30 12.16 -1.15
N ARG A 21 8.69 13.12 -0.31
CA ARG A 21 9.82 14.02 -0.62
C ARG A 21 11.16 13.30 -0.68
N GLU A 22 11.43 12.42 0.27
CA GLU A 22 12.66 11.61 0.28
C GLU A 22 12.77 10.75 -0.98
N LEU A 23 11.66 10.13 -1.41
CA LEU A 23 11.61 9.39 -2.67
C LEU A 23 11.82 10.28 -3.89
N ALA A 24 11.23 11.49 -3.90
CA ALA A 24 11.42 12.45 -4.98
C ALA A 24 12.88 12.92 -5.12
N TRP A 25 13.63 12.94 -4.00
CA TRP A 25 15.07 13.20 -4.00
C TRP A 25 15.92 11.97 -4.37
N GLY A 26 15.29 10.83 -4.67
CA GLY A 26 15.96 9.61 -5.10
C GLY A 26 16.48 8.74 -3.96
N VAL A 27 16.06 8.98 -2.71
CA VAL A 27 16.47 8.15 -1.57
C VAL A 27 15.82 6.77 -1.69
N PRO A 28 16.61 5.67 -1.67
CA PRO A 28 16.05 4.33 -1.75
C PRO A 28 15.13 4.03 -0.56
N PRO A 29 13.98 3.36 -0.76
CA PRO A 29 13.06 3.02 0.34
C PRO A 29 13.70 2.17 1.45
N THR A 30 14.76 1.43 1.11
CA THR A 30 15.52 0.59 2.05
C THR A 30 16.30 1.38 3.09
N GLU A 31 16.56 2.67 2.84
CA GLU A 31 17.21 3.60 3.78
C GLU A 31 16.19 4.30 4.68
N LEU A 32 14.91 4.28 4.31
CA LEU A 32 13.81 4.95 5.03
C LEU A 32 13.12 4.04 6.06
N ARG A 33 13.81 3.02 6.58
CA ARG A 33 13.23 1.97 7.45
C ARG A 33 12.51 2.53 8.67
N HIS A 34 13.08 3.53 9.31
CA HIS A 34 12.47 4.17 10.48
C HIS A 34 11.19 4.91 10.11
N LEU A 35 11.20 5.63 8.99
CA LEU A 35 10.04 6.38 8.51
C LEU A 35 8.90 5.45 8.10
N ILE A 36 9.18 4.39 7.34
CA ILE A 36 8.16 3.40 6.96
C ILE A 36 7.64 2.62 8.18
N GLY A 37 8.50 2.34 9.17
CA GLY A 37 8.09 1.76 10.44
C GLY A 37 7.07 2.66 11.14
N ARG A 38 7.41 3.95 11.28
CA ARG A 38 6.55 4.95 11.90
C ARG A 38 5.21 5.14 11.17
N ILE A 39 5.23 5.19 9.84
CA ILE A 39 4.01 5.23 9.02
C ILE A 39 3.13 4.01 9.32
N GLY A 40 3.73 2.83 9.41
CA GLY A 40 3.00 1.61 9.73
C GLY A 40 2.36 1.64 11.12
N GLU A 41 3.11 2.07 12.13
CA GLU A 41 2.61 2.18 13.51
C GLU A 41 1.43 3.17 13.60
N LEU A 42 1.55 4.33 12.93
CA LEU A 42 0.49 5.34 12.89
C LEU A 42 -0.75 4.83 12.15
N TYR A 43 -0.56 4.11 11.04
CA TYR A 43 -1.65 3.47 10.31
C TYR A 43 -2.33 2.38 11.14
N ALA A 44 -1.55 1.56 11.84
CA ALA A 44 -2.05 0.52 12.73
C ALA A 44 -2.92 1.12 13.85
N ALA A 45 -2.42 2.17 14.52
CA ALA A 45 -3.17 2.88 15.55
C ALA A 45 -4.47 3.49 14.99
N LEU A 46 -4.44 3.99 13.75
CA LEU A 46 -5.63 4.53 13.09
C LEU A 46 -6.69 3.46 12.83
N ILE A 47 -6.33 2.32 12.22
CA ILE A 47 -7.30 1.28 11.83
C ILE A 47 -7.82 0.49 13.03
N SER A 48 -7.07 0.44 14.13
CA SER A 48 -7.48 -0.24 15.37
C SER A 48 -8.17 0.71 16.36
N ASN A 49 -8.42 1.97 15.99
CA ASN A 49 -8.85 3.05 16.90
C ASN A 49 -8.04 3.09 18.20
N GLY A 50 -6.74 2.76 18.09
CA GLY A 50 -5.86 2.50 19.20
C GLY A 50 -4.91 3.66 19.50
N GLN A 51 -3.86 3.33 20.25
CA GLN A 51 -2.76 4.21 20.57
C GLN A 51 -1.43 3.51 20.32
N MET A 52 -0.42 4.30 19.99
CA MET A 52 0.96 3.79 20.00
C MET A 52 1.34 3.37 21.43
N ALA A 53 2.18 2.35 21.55
CA ALA A 53 2.65 1.89 22.85
C ALA A 53 3.29 3.05 23.65
N THR A 54 3.01 3.07 24.96
CA THR A 54 3.32 4.20 25.84
C THR A 54 4.80 4.37 26.13
N GLU A 55 5.60 3.30 25.99
CA GLU A 55 7.03 3.31 26.24
C GLU A 55 7.85 3.34 24.94
N VAL A 56 8.87 4.20 24.93
CA VAL A 56 9.89 4.19 23.88
C VAL A 56 10.69 2.89 24.04
N ASN A 57 10.60 1.99 23.05
CA ASN A 57 11.12 0.61 23.07
C ASN A 57 10.27 -0.40 23.86
N GLN A 58 8.94 -0.27 23.81
CA GLN A 58 8.04 -1.33 24.26
C GLN A 58 8.44 -2.68 23.65
N LYS A 59 8.60 -3.69 24.51
CA LYS A 59 9.01 -5.01 24.06
C LYS A 59 7.83 -5.73 23.41
N GLY A 60 7.92 -6.01 22.11
CA GLY A 60 7.11 -7.01 21.41
C GLY A 60 5.91 -6.49 20.61
N TYR A 61 5.29 -5.40 21.01
CA TYR A 61 4.15 -4.79 20.31
C TYR A 61 4.33 -3.28 20.18
N ASP A 62 3.68 -2.72 19.16
CA ASP A 62 3.88 -1.33 18.75
C ASP A 62 2.62 -0.48 19.00
N VAL A 63 1.44 -1.10 18.98
CA VAL A 63 0.14 -0.45 19.15
C VAL A 63 -0.72 -1.23 20.13
N VAL A 64 -1.53 -0.51 20.90
CA VAL A 64 -2.63 -1.05 21.70
C VAL A 64 -3.94 -0.61 21.07
N GLY A 65 -4.75 -1.57 20.62
CA GLY A 65 -6.05 -1.33 20.01
C GLY A 65 -7.11 -0.81 20.99
N ALA A 66 -8.27 -0.40 20.46
CA ALA A 66 -9.36 0.09 21.28
C ALA A 66 -9.88 -0.94 22.30
N ASP A 67 -9.81 -2.23 21.96
CA ASP A 67 -10.22 -3.33 22.85
C ASP A 67 -9.09 -3.77 23.79
N GLY A 68 -7.97 -3.05 23.80
CA GLY A 68 -6.79 -3.34 24.60
C GLY A 68 -5.85 -4.39 24.00
N GLU A 69 -6.12 -4.85 22.77
CA GLU A 69 -5.28 -5.85 22.12
C GLU A 69 -3.90 -5.28 21.74
N LYS A 70 -2.87 -6.10 21.91
CA LYS A 70 -1.49 -5.75 21.58
C LYS A 70 -1.19 -6.14 20.14
N ILE A 71 -0.85 -5.13 19.34
CA ILE A 71 -0.63 -5.28 17.90
C ILE A 71 0.85 -5.11 17.60
N SER A 72 1.48 -6.12 16.97
CA SER A 72 2.82 -5.97 16.39
C SER A 72 2.71 -5.59 14.92
N VAL A 73 3.44 -4.55 14.55
CA VAL A 73 3.40 -3.96 13.21
C VAL A 73 4.73 -4.24 12.50
N LYS A 74 4.63 -4.71 11.26
CA LYS A 74 5.77 -4.85 10.36
C LYS A 74 5.47 -4.19 9.04
N THR A 75 6.27 -3.20 8.69
CA THR A 75 6.13 -2.47 7.42
C THR A 75 7.30 -2.79 6.51
N THR A 76 7.00 -3.05 5.24
CA THR A 76 8.01 -3.21 4.19
C THR A 76 7.74 -2.27 3.03
N ALA A 77 8.79 -1.79 2.37
CA ALA A 77 8.71 -1.13 1.08
C ALA A 77 9.19 -2.03 -0.07
N MET A 78 9.44 -3.32 0.20
CA MET A 78 9.85 -4.29 -0.81
C MET A 78 8.67 -4.70 -1.70
N MET A 79 8.81 -4.48 -3.01
CA MET A 79 7.77 -4.80 -3.99
C MET A 79 7.87 -6.23 -4.53
N ASN A 80 9.02 -6.89 -4.38
CA ASN A 80 9.22 -8.26 -4.85
C ASN A 80 8.68 -9.29 -3.85
N SER A 81 8.24 -10.44 -4.37
CA SER A 81 7.75 -11.56 -3.55
C SER A 81 8.86 -12.41 -2.92
N SER A 82 10.13 -12.09 -3.17
CA SER A 82 11.31 -12.88 -2.79
C SER A 82 11.91 -12.51 -1.42
N GLY A 83 11.26 -11.64 -0.65
CA GLY A 83 11.70 -11.24 0.69
C GLY A 83 11.00 -12.01 1.82
N HIS A 84 11.45 -11.75 3.05
CA HIS A 84 10.88 -12.34 4.25
C HIS A 84 10.64 -11.27 5.32
N ILE A 85 9.57 -11.42 6.08
CA ILE A 85 9.29 -10.62 7.28
C ILE A 85 9.70 -11.43 8.50
N ALA A 86 10.67 -10.91 9.26
CA ALA A 86 11.18 -11.57 10.46
C ALA A 86 10.45 -11.11 11.72
N PHE A 87 10.13 -12.08 12.58
CA PHE A 87 9.53 -11.90 13.89
C PHE A 87 10.46 -12.48 14.96
N ASN A 88 10.41 -11.89 16.15
CA ASN A 88 11.09 -12.41 17.33
C ASN A 88 10.14 -13.31 18.11
N LEU A 89 10.43 -14.61 18.18
CA LEU A 89 9.59 -15.58 18.87
C LEU A 89 9.50 -15.30 20.38
N ASN A 90 10.56 -14.72 20.97
CA ASN A 90 10.63 -14.40 22.39
C ASN A 90 9.64 -13.32 22.83
N THR A 91 9.03 -12.61 21.88
CA THR A 91 8.07 -11.55 22.15
C THR A 91 6.70 -11.83 21.53
N LEU A 92 6.53 -12.96 20.85
CA LEU A 92 5.31 -13.27 20.13
C LEU A 92 4.16 -13.65 21.08
N ASN A 93 4.50 -14.23 22.24
CA ASN A 93 3.57 -14.65 23.28
C ASN A 93 2.81 -13.49 23.98
N ILE A 94 3.26 -12.25 23.80
CA ILE A 94 2.62 -11.06 24.37
C ILE A 94 1.90 -10.21 23.30
N VAL A 95 1.80 -10.73 22.07
CA VAL A 95 1.15 -10.06 20.93
C VAL A 95 -0.14 -10.79 20.60
N ASP A 96 -1.24 -10.05 20.53
CA ASP A 96 -2.57 -10.61 20.24
C ASP A 96 -2.85 -10.64 18.73
N LYS A 97 -2.44 -9.59 18.01
CA LYS A 97 -2.62 -9.46 16.56
C LYS A 97 -1.33 -9.03 15.86
N ILE A 98 -1.14 -9.49 14.64
CA ILE A 98 -0.03 -9.11 13.78
C ILE A 98 -0.58 -8.36 12.57
N LEU A 99 0.01 -7.20 12.30
CA LEU A 99 -0.28 -6.39 11.13
C LEU A 99 0.98 -6.30 10.26
N ILE A 100 0.88 -6.75 9.01
CA ILE A 100 1.95 -6.63 8.01
C ILE A 100 1.47 -5.70 6.91
N LEU A 101 2.23 -4.63 6.71
CA LEU A 101 1.93 -3.57 5.74
C LEU A 101 3.00 -3.52 4.66
N ARG A 102 2.59 -3.17 3.45
CA ARG A 102 3.48 -2.82 2.35
C ARG A 102 3.22 -1.38 1.91
N ILE A 103 4.26 -0.56 1.86
CA ILE A 103 4.18 0.76 1.24
C ILE A 103 4.56 0.63 -0.22
N ASN A 104 3.56 0.72 -1.10
CA ASN A 104 3.74 0.71 -2.55
C ASN A 104 4.21 2.09 -3.00
N THR A 105 5.50 2.22 -3.29
CA THR A 105 6.13 3.49 -3.67
C THR A 105 5.78 3.94 -5.09
N ALA A 106 5.29 3.03 -5.95
CA ALA A 106 4.87 3.36 -7.30
C ALA A 106 3.46 3.94 -7.34
N GLU A 107 2.59 3.47 -6.45
CA GLU A 107 1.20 3.94 -6.33
C GLU A 107 1.00 4.94 -5.19
N MET A 108 2.01 5.10 -4.32
CA MET A 108 1.98 5.91 -3.09
C MET A 108 0.83 5.51 -2.16
N GLN A 109 0.73 4.21 -1.88
CA GLN A 109 -0.35 3.61 -1.09
C GLN A 109 0.19 2.68 0.00
N ILE A 110 -0.56 2.56 1.09
CA ILE A 110 -0.35 1.54 2.13
C ILE A 110 -1.27 0.36 1.81
N GLU A 111 -0.69 -0.82 1.70
CA GLU A 111 -1.39 -2.06 1.42
C GLU A 111 -1.30 -2.99 2.64
N THR A 112 -2.44 -3.46 3.12
CA THR A 112 -2.49 -4.47 4.18
C THR A 112 -2.24 -5.84 3.56
N LEU A 113 -1.07 -6.41 3.86
CA LEU A 113 -0.71 -7.76 3.42
C LEU A 113 -1.29 -8.83 4.35
N LEU A 114 -1.38 -8.52 5.64
CA LEU A 114 -1.95 -9.41 6.64
C LEU A 114 -2.41 -8.59 7.84
N PHE A 115 -3.60 -8.87 8.36
CA PHE A 115 -4.04 -8.38 9.65
C PHE A 115 -4.89 -9.45 10.33
N ASP A 116 -4.28 -10.20 11.24
CA ASP A 116 -4.93 -11.34 11.88
C ASP A 116 -4.36 -11.60 13.28
N LYS A 117 -5.01 -12.47 14.04
CA LYS A 117 -4.56 -12.93 15.34
C LYS A 117 -3.25 -13.71 15.22
N THR A 118 -2.39 -13.57 16.24
CA THR A 118 -1.09 -14.24 16.28
C THR A 118 -1.18 -15.75 16.06
N GLU A 119 -2.19 -16.40 16.64
CA GLU A 119 -2.48 -17.83 16.47
C GLU A 119 -2.59 -18.26 15.00
N ASN A 120 -3.35 -17.53 14.18
CA ASN A 120 -3.52 -17.83 12.74
C ASN A 120 -2.25 -17.55 11.92
N VAL A 121 -1.45 -16.58 12.37
CA VAL A 121 -0.24 -16.14 11.64
C VAL A 121 0.93 -17.10 11.88
N ILE A 122 0.98 -17.77 13.02
CA ILE A 122 2.01 -18.77 13.33
C ILE A 122 2.04 -19.86 12.27
N ASP A 123 0.89 -20.29 11.74
CA ASP A 123 0.81 -21.30 10.68
C ASP A 123 1.47 -20.86 9.36
N LEU A 124 1.57 -19.54 9.13
CA LEU A 124 2.25 -18.97 7.97
C LEU A 124 3.77 -18.86 8.16
N MET A 125 4.24 -18.87 9.40
CA MET A 125 5.65 -18.75 9.76
C MET A 125 6.39 -20.04 9.44
N ASN A 126 7.50 -19.90 8.72
CA ASN A 126 8.48 -20.97 8.60
C ASN A 126 9.53 -20.76 9.70
N CYS A 127 9.79 -21.80 10.51
CA CYS A 127 10.94 -21.81 11.41
C CYS A 127 12.21 -21.97 10.59
N THR A 128 12.95 -20.89 10.38
CA THR A 128 14.31 -20.94 9.86
C THR A 128 15.22 -20.31 10.92
N ASP A 129 16.09 -21.14 11.48
CA ASP A 129 17.01 -20.94 12.61
C ASP A 129 16.44 -21.11 14.02
N ASP A 130 16.27 -22.38 14.43
CA ASP A 130 16.13 -22.83 15.83
C ASP A 130 17.24 -22.29 16.76
N LYS A 131 18.36 -21.80 16.21
CA LYS A 131 19.49 -21.26 16.99
C LYS A 131 19.35 -19.78 17.38
N ARG A 132 18.36 -19.03 16.88
CA ARG A 132 18.24 -17.58 17.11
C ARG A 132 16.86 -17.08 17.56
N GLY A 133 15.87 -17.97 17.70
CA GLY A 133 14.53 -17.59 18.16
C GLY A 133 13.82 -16.61 17.21
N LYS A 134 14.06 -16.73 15.90
CA LYS A 134 13.41 -15.90 14.87
C LYS A 134 12.50 -16.75 14.01
N ALA A 135 11.31 -16.22 13.72
CA ALA A 135 10.37 -16.81 12.78
C ALA A 135 10.25 -15.91 11.55
N CYS A 136 10.07 -16.51 10.37
CA CYS A 136 10.03 -15.76 9.11
C CYS A 136 8.78 -16.10 8.31
N ILE A 137 8.12 -15.08 7.76
CA ILE A 137 7.04 -15.24 6.78
C ILE A 137 7.56 -14.82 5.42
N SER A 138 7.41 -15.68 4.42
CA SER A 138 7.74 -15.34 3.03
C SER A 138 6.73 -14.34 2.47
N LEU A 139 7.21 -13.28 1.80
CA LEU A 139 6.33 -12.30 1.14
C LEU A 139 5.43 -12.95 0.09
N SER A 140 5.87 -14.01 -0.57
CA SER A 140 5.03 -14.77 -1.50
C SER A 140 3.75 -15.31 -0.86
N LYS A 141 3.79 -15.77 0.40
CA LYS A 141 2.60 -16.26 1.12
C LYS A 141 1.61 -15.13 1.42
N LEU A 142 2.12 -13.91 1.61
CA LEU A 142 1.35 -12.72 1.96
C LEU A 142 0.73 -12.03 0.74
N VAL A 143 1.40 -12.07 -0.41
CA VAL A 143 0.91 -11.45 -1.66
C VAL A 143 -0.13 -12.33 -2.36
N THR A 144 -0.19 -13.62 -2.02
CA THR A 144 -1.09 -14.59 -2.67
C THR A 144 -2.48 -14.65 -2.03
N SER A 145 -2.74 -13.92 -0.93
CA SER A 145 -4.08 -13.88 -0.33
C SER A 145 -5.02 -13.06 -1.22
N VAL A 146 -5.62 -13.79 -2.18
CA VAL A 146 -6.92 -13.57 -2.80
C VAL A 146 -7.34 -12.10 -2.83
N ILE A 147 -6.97 -11.38 -3.88
CA ILE A 147 -7.82 -10.27 -4.32
C ILE A 147 -9.09 -10.97 -4.82
N PRO A 148 -10.24 -10.89 -4.12
CA PRO A 148 -11.48 -11.34 -4.71
C PRO A 148 -11.61 -10.50 -5.98
N LYS A 149 -11.85 -11.13 -7.14
CA LYS A 149 -12.32 -10.39 -8.32
C LYS A 149 -13.59 -9.70 -7.89
N SER A 150 -13.45 -8.47 -7.43
CA SER A 150 -14.55 -7.70 -6.92
C SER A 150 -15.31 -7.25 -8.16
N ASP A 151 -16.60 -7.57 -8.21
CA ASP A 151 -17.55 -7.08 -9.23
C ASP A 151 -17.77 -5.57 -9.06
N VAL A 152 -16.70 -4.79 -8.89
CA VAL A 152 -16.75 -3.35 -8.74
C VAL A 152 -17.26 -2.76 -10.04
N VAL A 153 -18.32 -1.99 -9.95
CA VAL A 153 -18.96 -1.37 -11.10
C VAL A 153 -17.99 -0.36 -11.73
N ALA A 154 -17.95 -0.34 -13.06
CA ALA A 154 -17.25 0.70 -13.81
C ALA A 154 -18.11 1.96 -13.88
N ILE A 155 -17.61 3.08 -13.35
CA ILE A 155 -18.30 4.37 -13.37
C ILE A 155 -18.00 5.19 -14.63
N LYS A 156 -16.83 4.98 -15.23
CA LYS A 156 -16.46 5.58 -16.52
C LYS A 156 -15.79 4.55 -17.40
N THR A 157 -16.08 4.63 -18.69
CA THR A 157 -15.47 3.76 -19.71
C THR A 157 -15.24 4.59 -20.97
N VAL A 158 -14.00 4.58 -21.46
CA VAL A 158 -13.62 5.23 -22.71
C VAL A 158 -12.88 4.26 -23.61
N SER A 159 -12.98 4.49 -24.91
CA SER A 159 -12.25 3.73 -25.92
C SER A 159 -11.33 4.65 -26.72
N LYS A 160 -10.13 4.15 -27.04
CA LYS A 160 -9.17 4.80 -27.94
C LYS A 160 -8.40 3.74 -28.72
N GLY A 161 -8.67 3.63 -30.01
CA GLY A 161 -8.12 2.56 -30.84
C GLY A 161 -8.59 1.19 -30.34
N ASN A 162 -7.64 0.30 -30.05
CA ASN A 162 -7.93 -1.04 -29.52
C ASN A 162 -8.05 -1.09 -27.99
N TYR A 163 -7.80 0.03 -27.31
CA TYR A 163 -7.78 0.11 -25.87
C TYR A 163 -9.13 0.56 -25.31
N ILE A 164 -9.55 -0.10 -24.24
CA ILE A 164 -10.67 0.33 -23.39
C ILE A 164 -10.10 0.61 -22.01
N VAL A 165 -10.32 1.82 -21.49
CA VAL A 165 -9.91 2.21 -20.15
C VAL A 165 -11.16 2.39 -19.30
N LYS A 166 -11.18 1.73 -18.14
CA LYS A 166 -12.29 1.80 -17.17
C LYS A 166 -11.81 2.35 -15.83
N GLU A 167 -12.60 3.24 -15.26
CA GLU A 167 -12.48 3.67 -13.86
C GLU A 167 -13.59 2.99 -13.06
N LEU A 168 -13.19 2.20 -12.06
CA LEU A 168 -14.12 1.50 -11.16
C LEU A 168 -14.51 2.40 -9.98
N GLU A 169 -15.62 2.11 -9.30
CA GLU A 169 -16.11 2.89 -8.14
C GLU A 169 -15.07 3.09 -7.03
N ASN A 170 -14.16 2.13 -6.84
CA ASN A 170 -13.09 2.21 -5.83
C ASN A 170 -11.84 2.98 -6.32
N GLY A 171 -11.91 3.61 -7.49
CA GLY A 171 -10.82 4.34 -8.14
C GLY A 171 -9.78 3.46 -8.85
N THR A 172 -10.02 2.15 -8.96
CA THR A 172 -9.13 1.26 -9.73
C THR A 172 -9.24 1.56 -11.23
N ILE A 173 -8.10 1.52 -11.92
CA ILE A 173 -8.02 1.71 -13.37
C ILE A 173 -7.70 0.38 -14.05
N GLU A 174 -8.65 -0.09 -14.83
CA GLU A 174 -8.47 -1.27 -15.69
C GLU A 174 -8.24 -0.84 -17.13
N VAL A 175 -7.25 -1.46 -17.77
CA VAL A 175 -6.97 -1.25 -19.19
C VAL A 175 -7.15 -2.57 -19.91
N TYR A 176 -7.93 -2.56 -20.98
CA TYR A 176 -8.15 -3.72 -21.83
C TYR A 176 -7.57 -3.45 -23.22
N ASP A 177 -6.79 -4.38 -23.76
CA ASP A 177 -6.36 -4.37 -25.16
C ASP A 177 -7.08 -5.51 -25.89
N LYS A 178 -7.84 -5.17 -26.94
CA LYS A 178 -8.64 -6.15 -27.72
C LYS A 178 -9.50 -7.06 -26.83
N GLY A 179 -10.10 -6.49 -25.78
CA GLY A 179 -10.96 -7.18 -24.82
C GLY A 179 -10.24 -7.99 -23.73
N LYS A 180 -8.90 -8.01 -23.71
CA LYS A 180 -8.12 -8.69 -22.65
C LYS A 180 -7.61 -7.68 -21.63
N LEU A 181 -7.83 -7.95 -20.34
CA LEU A 181 -7.31 -7.13 -19.26
C LEU A 181 -5.78 -7.16 -19.28
N VAL A 182 -5.17 -5.98 -19.29
CA VAL A 182 -3.72 -5.78 -19.25
C VAL A 182 -3.31 -5.45 -17.82
N SER A 183 -2.36 -6.19 -17.29
CA SER A 183 -1.74 -5.93 -15.99
C SER A 183 -0.22 -6.07 -16.11
N PRO A 184 0.58 -5.07 -15.70
CA PRO A 184 0.16 -3.79 -15.11
C PRO A 184 -0.43 -2.80 -16.13
N SER A 185 -1.42 -1.99 -15.72
CA SER A 185 -2.07 -0.97 -16.57
C SER A 185 -1.17 0.23 -16.89
N LYS A 186 -0.23 0.59 -16.00
CA LYS A 186 0.53 1.85 -16.04
C LYS A 186 1.35 2.08 -17.33
N PRO A 187 2.05 1.07 -17.91
CA PRO A 187 2.77 1.26 -19.16
C PRO A 187 1.85 1.67 -20.31
N VAL A 188 0.70 0.99 -20.48
CA VAL A 188 -0.26 1.32 -21.54
C VAL A 188 -0.86 2.71 -21.34
N LEU A 189 -1.13 3.11 -20.09
CA LEU A 189 -1.60 4.46 -19.79
C LEU A 189 -0.57 5.55 -20.17
N ARG A 190 0.74 5.26 -20.07
CA ARG A 190 1.79 6.19 -20.52
C ARG A 190 1.80 6.34 -22.04
N ASP A 191 1.65 5.24 -22.76
CA ASP A 191 1.57 5.27 -24.23
C ASP A 191 0.33 6.06 -24.69
N LEU A 192 -0.81 5.88 -24.03
CA LEU A 192 -2.02 6.66 -24.28
C LEU A 192 -1.83 8.15 -23.94
N ALA A 193 -1.14 8.46 -22.83
CA ALA A 193 -0.84 9.83 -22.46
C ALA A 193 0.05 10.53 -23.49
N GLU A 194 1.06 9.84 -24.02
CA GLU A 194 1.91 10.37 -25.11
C GLU A 194 1.08 10.67 -26.37
N GLN A 195 0.22 9.74 -26.80
CA GLN A 195 -0.67 9.93 -27.95
C GLN A 195 -1.63 11.11 -27.76
N LEU A 196 -2.09 11.34 -26.54
CA LEU A 196 -3.00 12.42 -26.17
C LEU A 196 -2.26 13.72 -25.82
N ARG A 197 -0.91 13.74 -25.85
CA ARG A 197 -0.05 14.86 -25.44
C ARG A 197 -0.31 15.34 -24.01
N ILE A 198 -0.57 14.40 -23.11
CA ILE A 198 -0.78 14.62 -21.69
C ILE A 198 0.56 14.48 -20.95
N SER A 199 0.84 15.38 -20.01
CA SER A 199 2.00 15.26 -19.11
C SER A 199 1.88 14.00 -18.24
N ILE A 200 2.98 13.25 -18.10
CA ILE A 200 3.08 12.13 -17.15
C ILE A 200 3.49 12.58 -15.74
N LEU A 201 3.75 13.88 -15.54
CA LEU A 201 4.15 14.49 -14.27
C LEU A 201 3.02 15.37 -13.71
N ASN A 202 2.88 15.36 -12.39
CA ASN A 202 1.95 16.19 -11.65
C ASN A 202 2.50 17.62 -11.41
N SER A 203 1.72 18.46 -10.75
CA SER A 203 2.10 19.86 -10.43
C SER A 203 3.36 20.00 -9.59
N ASN A 204 3.72 18.96 -8.84
CA ASN A 204 4.90 18.93 -7.97
C ASN A 204 6.13 18.34 -8.69
N GLY A 205 6.02 17.99 -9.98
CA GLY A 205 7.08 17.36 -10.77
C GLY A 205 7.21 15.86 -10.57
N ASN A 206 6.38 15.23 -9.73
CA ASN A 206 6.40 13.78 -9.50
C ASN A 206 5.60 13.05 -10.58
N PRO A 207 6.01 11.84 -11.01
CA PRO A 207 5.22 11.03 -11.94
C PRO A 207 3.84 10.68 -11.40
N TYR A 208 2.80 10.74 -12.25
CA TYR A 208 1.47 10.28 -11.88
C TYR A 208 1.46 8.79 -11.51
N ASN A 209 0.68 8.44 -10.48
CA ASN A 209 0.34 7.05 -10.20
C ASN A 209 -0.69 6.51 -11.20
N THR A 210 -0.97 5.20 -11.15
CA THR A 210 -1.85 4.56 -12.14
C THR A 210 -3.26 5.15 -12.11
N ARG A 211 -3.78 5.47 -10.92
CA ARG A 211 -5.11 6.09 -10.75
C ARG A 211 -5.15 7.49 -11.34
N GLN A 212 -4.22 8.35 -10.96
CA GLN A 212 -4.15 9.74 -11.44
C GLN A 212 -4.00 9.82 -12.96
N LEU A 213 -3.08 9.02 -13.52
CA LEU A 213 -2.85 8.99 -14.97
C LEU A 213 -4.08 8.44 -15.70
N GLY A 214 -4.72 7.39 -15.17
CA GLY A 214 -5.93 6.81 -15.73
C GLY A 214 -7.11 7.78 -15.75
N SER A 215 -7.42 8.43 -14.63
CA SER A 215 -8.50 9.42 -14.57
C SER A 215 -8.24 10.62 -15.50
N LEU A 216 -6.98 11.02 -15.67
CA LEU A 216 -6.60 12.10 -16.60
C LEU A 216 -6.80 11.68 -18.06
N VAL A 217 -6.33 10.48 -18.44
CA VAL A 217 -6.54 9.90 -19.78
C VAL A 217 -8.03 9.78 -20.11
N ILE A 218 -8.84 9.27 -19.17
CA ILE A 218 -10.29 9.16 -19.33
C ILE A 218 -10.92 10.52 -19.61
N LYS A 219 -10.63 11.50 -18.75
CA LYS A 219 -11.18 12.85 -18.88
C LYS A 219 -10.83 13.50 -20.22
N THR A 220 -9.59 13.35 -20.69
CA THR A 220 -9.16 13.91 -21.98
C THR A 220 -9.84 13.22 -23.17
N ILE A 221 -10.05 11.90 -23.12
CA ILE A 221 -10.77 11.19 -24.19
C ILE A 221 -12.24 11.63 -24.24
N GLU A 222 -12.91 11.75 -23.08
CA GLU A 222 -14.30 12.24 -23.01
C GLU A 222 -14.43 13.65 -23.61
N GLN A 223 -13.53 14.58 -23.26
CA GLN A 223 -13.53 15.94 -23.78
C GLN A 223 -13.31 15.99 -25.30
N ASN A 224 -12.37 15.20 -25.81
CA ASN A 224 -12.11 15.12 -27.25
C ASN A 224 -13.32 14.56 -28.01
N ASN A 225 -14.02 13.57 -27.44
CA ASN A 225 -15.22 12.99 -28.05
C ASN A 225 -16.39 13.99 -28.07
N GLN A 226 -16.53 14.83 -27.04
CA GLN A 226 -17.56 15.88 -26.98
C GLN A 226 -17.30 17.04 -27.96
N THR A 227 -16.03 17.32 -28.28
CA THR A 227 -15.66 18.40 -29.21
C THR A 227 -15.86 18.00 -30.69
N LEU A 228 -16.09 16.71 -30.96
CA LEU A 228 -16.33 16.14 -32.29
C LEU A 228 -17.83 15.97 -32.63
N THR A 229 -18.72 16.33 -31.71
CA THR A 229 -20.19 16.37 -31.85
C THR A 229 -20.71 17.79 -31.84
#